data_AF-A0AA89B8P3-F1
#
_entry.id   AF-A0AA89B8P3-F1
#
_cell.length_a   1.000
_cell.length_b   1.000
_cell.length_c   1.000
_cell.angle_alpha   90.00
_cell.angle_beta   90.00
_cell.angle_gamma   90.00
#
_symmetry.space_group_name_H-M   'P 1'
#
loop_
_entity.id
_entity.type
_entity.pdbx_description
1 polymer ?
#
loop_
_entity_poly.entity_id
_entity_poly.type
_entity_poly.pdbx_seq_one_letter_code
_entity_poly.pdbx_strand_id
1 'polypeptide(L)'
;MESSSSSIITPEDVLESLMNDGTIDAIRLKIINQLKSNEELKNTTIKMVEQSKVLNTPGAEKQTKRELFDALRQELETSVLEKASKSVWELIVGDNGLGNEISETVEKVFCRLSGREPPLFPPLVEPQREKEEDKEKEGEEGKGKEREIENEKESSDTTSKKRRFDDINTGADEAAS
;
A
#
# COMPACT_ATOMS: atom_id res chain seq x y z
N MET A 1 34.83 11.33 -28.82
CA MET A 1 33.36 11.47 -28.82
C MET A 1 32.80 10.07 -28.71
N GLU A 2 32.52 9.65 -27.48
CA GLU A 2 31.98 8.32 -27.21
C GLU A 2 30.57 8.23 -27.78
N SER A 3 30.41 7.31 -28.73
CA SER A 3 29.11 6.95 -29.27
C SER A 3 28.34 6.25 -28.16
N SER A 4 27.35 6.93 -27.59
CA SER A 4 26.34 6.31 -26.72
C SER A 4 25.72 5.15 -27.49
N SER A 5 26.17 3.94 -27.21
CA SER A 5 25.54 2.72 -27.69
C SER A 5 24.13 2.72 -27.12
N SER A 6 23.13 2.96 -27.96
CA SER A 6 21.74 2.62 -27.65
C SER A 6 21.65 1.10 -27.59
N SER A 7 22.18 0.53 -26.52
CA SER A 7 22.04 -0.89 -26.21
C SER A 7 20.56 -1.13 -26.00
N ILE A 8 20.01 -2.03 -26.80
CA ILE A 8 18.64 -2.48 -26.65
C ILE A 8 18.54 -3.09 -25.26
N ILE A 9 17.78 -2.45 -24.37
CA ILE A 9 17.53 -2.98 -23.03
C ILE A 9 16.65 -4.21 -23.16
N THR A 10 17.13 -5.31 -22.61
CA THR A 10 16.42 -6.59 -22.58
C THR A 10 15.63 -6.73 -21.27
N PRO A 11 14.59 -7.58 -21.23
CA PRO A 11 13.90 -7.92 -19.98
C PRO A 11 14.85 -8.46 -18.91
N GLU A 12 15.89 -9.19 -19.31
CA GLU A 12 16.92 -9.74 -18.43
C GLU A 12 17.73 -8.62 -17.74
N ASP A 13 18.08 -7.55 -18.46
CA ASP A 13 18.79 -6.39 -17.88
C ASP A 13 17.94 -5.71 -16.79
N VAL A 14 16.63 -5.59 -17.04
CA VAL A 14 15.68 -5.02 -16.07
C VAL A 14 15.58 -5.91 -14.83
N LEU A 15 15.44 -7.23 -15.05
CA LEU A 15 15.34 -8.20 -13.96
C LEU A 15 16.61 -8.23 -13.12
N GLU A 16 17.79 -8.22 -13.75
CA GLU A 16 19.09 -8.19 -13.06
C GLU A 16 19.21 -6.92 -12.21
N SER A 17 18.83 -5.75 -12.74
CA SER A 17 18.81 -4.51 -11.95
C SER A 17 17.90 -4.63 -10.72
N LEU A 18 16.68 -5.15 -10.89
CA LEU A 18 15.69 -5.30 -9.81
C LEU A 18 16.11 -6.31 -8.73
N MET A 19 16.84 -7.35 -9.12
CA MET A 19 17.41 -8.34 -8.19
C MET A 19 18.55 -7.75 -7.38
N ASN A 20 19.38 -6.92 -8.01
CA ASN A 20 20.59 -6.39 -7.40
C ASN A 20 20.36 -5.15 -6.52
N ASP A 21 19.32 -4.35 -6.78
CA ASP A 21 19.01 -3.13 -6.02
C ASP A 21 18.08 -3.35 -4.81
N GLY A 22 17.67 -4.60 -4.56
CA GLY A 22 16.82 -4.98 -3.42
C GLY A 22 15.33 -4.67 -3.61
N THR A 23 14.92 -4.20 -4.79
CA THR A 23 13.52 -3.85 -5.08
C THR A 23 12.61 -5.07 -4.99
N ILE A 24 13.04 -6.22 -5.49
CA ILE A 24 12.25 -7.48 -5.41
C ILE A 24 12.02 -7.88 -3.95
N ASP A 25 13.05 -7.76 -3.10
CA ASP A 25 12.92 -8.06 -1.68
C ASP A 25 11.99 -7.07 -0.97
N ALA A 26 12.02 -5.79 -1.36
CA ALA A 26 11.11 -4.78 -0.83
C ALA A 26 9.64 -5.07 -1.21
N ILE A 27 9.38 -5.45 -2.46
CA ILE A 27 8.05 -5.87 -2.92
C ILE A 27 7.60 -7.11 -2.16
N ARG A 28 8.47 -8.13 -2.01
CA ARG A 28 8.17 -9.34 -1.23
C ARG A 28 7.80 -9.00 0.21
N LEU A 29 8.56 -8.09 0.85
CA LEU A 29 8.27 -7.64 2.20
C LEU A 29 6.92 -6.93 2.30
N LYS A 30 6.57 -6.10 1.31
CA LYS A 30 5.28 -5.42 1.24
C LYS A 30 4.10 -6.40 1.14
N ILE A 31 4.21 -7.41 0.28
CA ILE A 31 3.24 -8.51 0.16
C ILE A 31 3.07 -9.23 1.50
N ILE A 32 4.18 -9.61 2.15
CA ILE A 32 4.15 -10.28 3.46
C ILE A 32 3.44 -9.42 4.50
N ASN A 33 3.73 -8.12 4.56
CA ASN A 33 3.13 -7.21 5.55
C ASN A 33 1.64 -7.00 5.32
N GLN A 34 1.19 -6.91 4.06
CA GLN A 34 -0.23 -6.83 3.75
C GLN A 34 -0.97 -8.12 4.11
N LEU A 35 -0.39 -9.29 3.84
CA LEU A 35 -0.99 -10.57 4.25
C LEU A 35 -1.04 -10.75 5.77
N LYS A 36 0.04 -10.37 6.48
CA LYS A 36 0.06 -10.36 7.95
C LYS A 36 -0.97 -9.40 8.55
N SER A 37 -1.39 -8.39 7.81
CA SER A 37 -2.40 -7.42 8.24
C SER A 37 -3.81 -7.73 7.69
N ASN A 38 -3.96 -8.81 6.92
CA ASN A 38 -5.24 -9.20 6.34
C ASN A 38 -6.13 -9.84 7.43
N GLU A 39 -7.09 -9.07 7.93
CA GLU A 39 -8.02 -9.52 8.96
C GLU A 39 -8.96 -10.62 8.47
N GLU A 40 -9.33 -10.65 7.20
CA GLU A 40 -10.17 -11.72 6.64
C GLU A 40 -9.46 -13.07 6.69
N LEU A 41 -8.18 -13.10 6.30
CA LEU A 41 -7.35 -14.30 6.36
C LEU A 41 -7.18 -14.76 7.82
N LYS A 42 -6.89 -13.84 8.75
CA LYS A 42 -6.80 -14.14 10.19
C LYS A 42 -8.10 -14.71 10.73
N ASN A 43 -9.23 -14.04 10.48
CA ASN A 43 -10.54 -14.48 10.95
C ASN A 43 -10.92 -15.84 10.38
N THR A 44 -10.57 -16.09 9.13
CA THR A 44 -10.79 -17.40 8.51
C THR A 44 -9.94 -18.48 9.18
N THR A 45 -8.65 -18.21 9.46
CA THR A 45 -7.78 -19.15 10.20
C THR A 45 -8.30 -19.41 11.61
N ILE A 46 -8.76 -18.38 12.33
CA ILE A 46 -9.37 -18.54 13.66
C ILE A 46 -10.58 -19.48 13.59
N LYS A 47 -11.51 -19.25 12.65
CA LYS A 47 -12.67 -20.12 12.45
C LYS A 47 -12.28 -21.57 12.14
N MET A 48 -11.24 -21.77 11.32
CA MET A 48 -10.73 -23.11 11.02
C MET A 48 -10.16 -23.81 12.26
N VAL A 49 -9.47 -23.06 13.12
CA VAL A 49 -8.98 -23.56 14.40
C VAL A 49 -10.13 -23.90 15.34
N GLU A 50 -11.14 -23.03 15.47
CA GLU A 50 -12.34 -23.28 16.28
C GLU A 50 -13.10 -24.54 15.83
N GLN A 51 -13.12 -24.80 14.53
CA GLN A 51 -13.77 -25.96 13.92
C GLN A 51 -12.86 -27.20 13.81
N SER A 52 -11.62 -27.13 14.31
CA SER A 52 -10.64 -28.21 14.23
C SER A 52 -11.15 -29.50 14.88
N LYS A 53 -10.95 -30.63 14.21
CA LYS A 53 -11.23 -31.94 14.80
C LYS A 53 -10.26 -32.23 15.94
N VAL A 54 -8.98 -31.86 15.79
CA VAL A 54 -7.96 -32.05 16.83
C VAL A 54 -8.38 -31.39 18.15
N LEU A 55 -8.87 -30.14 18.10
CA LEU A 55 -9.30 -29.43 19.31
C LEU A 55 -10.66 -29.91 19.84
N ASN A 56 -11.57 -30.33 18.97
CA ASN A 56 -12.92 -30.75 19.36
C ASN A 56 -13.04 -32.26 19.67
N THR A 57 -11.93 -33.01 19.66
CA THR A 57 -11.93 -34.44 19.99
C THR A 57 -11.87 -34.65 21.52
N PRO A 58 -12.71 -35.53 22.10
CA PRO A 58 -12.61 -35.86 23.53
C PRO A 58 -11.22 -36.39 23.89
N GLY A 59 -10.62 -35.85 24.96
CA GLY A 59 -9.26 -36.21 25.37
C GLY A 59 -8.18 -35.26 24.86
N ALA A 60 -8.51 -34.28 24.01
CA ALA A 60 -7.59 -33.21 23.61
C ALA A 60 -7.04 -32.45 24.82
N GLU A 61 -7.81 -32.32 25.90
CA GLU A 61 -7.40 -31.67 27.14
C GLU A 61 -6.27 -32.40 27.89
N LYS A 62 -6.00 -33.67 27.55
CA LYS A 62 -4.95 -34.49 28.16
C LYS A 62 -3.65 -34.46 27.36
N GLN A 63 -3.67 -33.93 26.14
CA GLN A 63 -2.48 -33.80 25.31
C GLN A 63 -1.62 -32.62 25.76
N THR A 64 -0.32 -32.71 25.49
CA THR A 64 0.58 -31.58 25.72
C THR A 64 0.32 -30.48 24.70
N LYS A 65 0.67 -29.23 25.05
CA LYS A 65 0.58 -28.08 24.13
C LYS A 65 1.30 -28.34 22.79
N ARG A 66 2.42 -29.08 22.83
CA ARG A 66 3.21 -29.43 21.64
C ARG A 66 2.44 -30.39 20.74
N GLU A 67 1.92 -31.48 21.31
CA GLU A 67 1.15 -32.47 20.55
C GLU A 67 -0.10 -31.84 19.92
N LEU A 68 -0.81 -30.98 20.67
CA LEU A 68 -1.96 -30.24 20.13
C LEU A 68 -1.55 -29.34 18.97
N PHE A 69 -0.46 -28.58 19.09
CA PHE A 69 -0.02 -27.68 18.02
C PHE A 69 0.46 -28.46 16.79
N ASP A 70 1.23 -29.54 16.98
CA ASP A 70 1.72 -30.38 15.89
C ASP A 70 0.57 -31.07 15.15
N ALA A 71 -0.42 -31.60 15.89
CA ALA A 71 -1.62 -32.20 15.31
C ALA A 71 -2.50 -31.16 14.61
N LEU A 72 -2.72 -29.99 15.22
CA LEU A 72 -3.49 -28.90 14.63
C LEU A 72 -2.84 -28.39 13.34
N ARG A 73 -1.50 -28.26 13.34
CA ARG A 73 -0.73 -27.92 12.14
C ARG A 73 -0.91 -28.98 11.06
N GLN A 74 -0.79 -30.26 11.41
CA GLN A 74 -0.99 -31.35 10.45
C GLN A 74 -2.41 -31.34 9.83
N GLU A 75 -3.43 -30.95 10.59
CA GLU A 75 -4.80 -30.82 10.10
C GLU A 75 -5.00 -29.60 9.20
N LEU A 76 -4.49 -28.43 9.61
CA LEU A 76 -4.91 -27.14 9.03
C LEU A 76 -3.89 -26.51 8.07
N GLU A 77 -2.61 -26.88 8.12
CA GLU A 77 -1.52 -26.20 7.40
C GLU A 77 -1.83 -26.08 5.91
N THR A 78 -2.18 -27.19 5.24
CA THR A 78 -2.47 -27.17 3.80
C THR A 78 -3.60 -26.20 3.46
N SER A 79 -4.73 -26.26 4.16
CA SER A 79 -5.90 -25.42 3.83
C SER A 79 -5.66 -23.94 4.15
N VAL A 80 -4.92 -23.63 5.22
CA VAL A 80 -4.53 -22.25 5.54
C VAL A 80 -3.53 -21.72 4.49
N LEU A 81 -2.55 -22.52 4.10
CA LEU A 81 -1.56 -22.14 3.09
C LEU A 81 -2.20 -21.96 1.71
N GLU A 82 -3.19 -22.77 1.34
CA GLU A 82 -3.94 -22.59 0.09
C GLU A 82 -4.68 -21.26 0.07
N LYS A 83 -5.38 -20.91 1.15
CA LYS A 83 -6.06 -19.61 1.28
C LYS A 83 -5.07 -18.45 1.22
N ALA A 84 -3.95 -18.55 1.94
CA ALA A 84 -2.91 -17.54 1.90
C ALA A 84 -2.31 -17.39 0.50
N SER A 85 -2.01 -18.50 -0.18
CA SER A 85 -1.48 -18.50 -1.55
C SER A 85 -2.45 -17.85 -2.54
N LYS A 86 -3.75 -18.14 -2.41
CA LYS A 86 -4.78 -17.47 -3.21
C LYS A 86 -4.80 -15.96 -2.95
N SER A 87 -4.77 -15.54 -1.68
CA SER A 87 -4.72 -14.12 -1.33
C SER A 87 -3.45 -13.43 -1.84
N VAL A 88 -2.30 -14.10 -1.84
CA VAL A 88 -1.05 -13.59 -2.44
C VAL A 88 -1.25 -13.35 -3.94
N TRP A 89 -1.78 -14.34 -4.65
CA TRP A 89 -1.99 -14.25 -6.10
C TRP A 89 -2.97 -13.13 -6.46
N GLU A 90 -4.10 -13.05 -5.76
CA GLU A 90 -5.07 -11.97 -5.93
C GLU A 90 -4.47 -10.60 -5.62
N LEU A 91 -3.56 -10.51 -4.64
CA LEU A 91 -2.86 -9.28 -4.34
C LEU A 91 -1.86 -8.87 -5.43
N ILE A 92 -1.16 -9.84 -6.04
CA ILE A 92 -0.18 -9.58 -7.10
C ILE A 92 -0.87 -9.23 -8.41
N VAL A 93 -1.97 -9.90 -8.75
CA VAL A 93 -2.61 -9.82 -10.08
C VAL A 93 -3.86 -8.94 -10.09
N GLY A 94 -4.46 -8.65 -8.94
CA GLY A 94 -5.69 -7.87 -8.85
C GLY A 94 -5.52 -6.39 -9.14
N ASP A 95 -6.55 -5.78 -9.73
CA ASP A 95 -6.59 -4.37 -10.16
C ASP A 95 -6.42 -3.37 -8.99
N ASN A 96 -6.84 -3.77 -7.79
CA ASN A 96 -6.70 -3.02 -6.54
C ASN A 96 -5.50 -3.46 -5.70
N GLY A 97 -4.67 -4.36 -6.23
CA GLY A 97 -3.54 -4.96 -5.54
C GLY A 97 -2.21 -4.24 -5.78
N LEU A 98 -1.11 -4.95 -5.52
CA LEU A 98 0.26 -4.49 -5.74
C LEU A 98 0.71 -4.64 -7.20
N GLY A 99 -0.11 -5.23 -8.09
CA GLY A 99 0.23 -5.46 -9.50
C GLY A 99 0.60 -4.19 -10.27
N ASN A 100 -0.12 -3.10 -10.01
CA ASN A 100 0.18 -1.80 -10.63
C ASN A 100 1.54 -1.25 -10.16
N GLU A 101 1.84 -1.33 -8.87
CA GLU A 101 3.13 -0.87 -8.32
C GLU A 101 4.31 -1.71 -8.84
N ILE A 102 4.13 -3.02 -9.00
CA ILE A 102 5.13 -3.89 -9.63
C ILE A 102 5.38 -3.42 -11.07
N SER A 103 4.32 -3.18 -11.83
CA SER A 103 4.41 -2.74 -13.22
C SER A 103 5.09 -1.37 -13.35
N GLU A 104 4.71 -0.41 -12.51
CA GLU A 104 5.33 0.93 -12.46
C GLU A 104 6.81 0.84 -12.09
N THR A 105 7.17 -0.05 -11.16
CA THR A 105 8.55 -0.24 -10.73
C THR A 105 9.40 -0.83 -11.86
N VAL A 106 8.89 -1.84 -12.56
CA VAL A 106 9.56 -2.43 -13.73
C VAL A 106 9.73 -1.38 -14.83
N GLU A 107 8.68 -0.62 -15.16
CA GLU A 107 8.71 0.43 -16.18
C GLU A 107 9.71 1.54 -15.81
N LYS A 108 9.78 1.92 -14.53
CA LYS A 108 10.74 2.91 -14.03
C LYS A 108 12.18 2.47 -14.20
N VAL A 109 12.48 1.20 -13.89
CA VAL A 109 13.82 0.63 -14.12
C VAL A 109 14.12 0.56 -15.61
N PHE A 110 13.17 0.12 -16.42
CA PHE A 110 13.33 0.09 -17.88
C PHE A 110 13.63 1.48 -18.47
N CYS A 111 12.87 2.51 -18.07
CA CYS A 111 13.10 3.89 -18.50
C CYS A 111 14.48 4.42 -18.09
N ARG A 112 14.90 4.12 -16.86
CA ARG A 112 16.22 4.48 -16.34
C ARG A 112 17.34 3.84 -17.15
N LEU A 113 17.26 2.53 -17.39
CA LEU A 113 18.24 1.79 -18.20
C LEU A 113 18.25 2.26 -19.66
N SER A 114 17.09 2.64 -20.19
CA SER A 114 16.93 3.13 -21.56
C SER A 114 17.35 4.60 -21.75
N GLY A 115 17.78 5.29 -20.69
CA GLY A 115 18.11 6.72 -20.73
C GLY A 115 16.90 7.64 -20.98
N ARG A 116 15.68 7.15 -20.71
CA ARG A 116 14.40 7.89 -20.82
C ARG A 116 13.94 8.48 -19.48
N GLU A 117 14.81 8.49 -18.46
CA GLU A 117 14.49 9.08 -17.18
C GLU A 117 14.15 10.57 -17.36
N PRO A 118 12.97 11.04 -16.89
CA PRO A 118 12.62 12.45 -16.95
C PRO A 118 13.70 13.28 -16.23
N PRO A 119 14.17 14.41 -16.82
CA PRO A 119 15.23 15.18 -16.20
C PRO A 119 14.77 15.67 -14.82
N LEU A 120 15.63 15.50 -13.80
CA LEU A 120 15.38 15.91 -12.41
C LEU A 120 15.11 17.42 -12.25
N PHE A 121 15.40 18.20 -13.29
CA PHE A 121 15.06 19.61 -13.39
C PHE A 121 14.52 19.88 -14.81
N PRO A 122 13.39 20.59 -14.97
CA PRO A 122 12.98 21.05 -16.29
C PRO A 122 14.11 21.93 -16.89
N PRO A 123 14.30 21.92 -18.22
CA PRO A 123 15.21 22.87 -18.85
C PRO A 123 14.75 24.27 -18.46
N LEU A 124 15.61 25.04 -17.79
CA LEU A 124 15.39 26.47 -17.62
C LEU A 124 15.45 27.09 -19.02
N VAL A 125 14.29 27.17 -19.67
CA VAL A 125 14.14 27.99 -20.86
C VAL A 125 14.13 29.43 -20.34
N GLU A 126 15.30 30.05 -20.29
CA GLU A 126 15.39 31.50 -20.17
C GLU A 126 14.71 32.11 -21.41
N PRO A 127 13.70 32.99 -21.27
CA PRO A 127 13.14 33.68 -22.41
C PRO A 127 14.17 34.70 -22.91
N GLN A 128 14.91 34.37 -23.97
CA GLN A 128 15.62 35.37 -24.76
C GLN A 128 14.58 36.31 -25.38
N ARG A 129 14.48 37.51 -24.78
CA ARG A 129 13.80 38.67 -25.36
C ARG A 129 14.62 39.13 -26.56
N GLU A 130 14.10 38.91 -27.76
CA GLU A 130 14.49 39.73 -28.91
C GLU A 130 13.46 40.84 -29.07
N LYS A 131 13.96 42.07 -28.90
CA LYS A 131 13.24 43.31 -29.15
C LYS A 131 13.13 43.48 -30.67
N GLU A 132 11.92 43.71 -31.17
CA GLU A 132 11.73 44.62 -32.29
C GLU A 132 10.57 45.57 -31.94
N GLU A 133 10.92 46.86 -31.90
CA GLU A 133 10.02 48.00 -31.80
C GLU A 133 9.41 48.25 -33.19
N ASP A 134 8.08 48.43 -33.29
CA ASP A 134 7.55 49.49 -34.15
C ASP A 134 6.19 50.02 -33.64
N LYS A 135 5.96 51.29 -33.97
CA LYS A 135 5.15 52.32 -33.32
C LYS A 135 3.62 52.28 -33.46
N GLU A 136 2.99 52.80 -32.39
CA GLU A 136 1.83 53.71 -32.30
C GLU A 136 0.70 53.69 -33.35
N LYS A 137 -0.56 53.61 -32.87
CA LYS A 137 -1.43 54.80 -32.75
C LYS A 137 -2.67 54.61 -31.85
N GLU A 138 -3.01 55.73 -31.22
CA GLU A 138 -3.95 56.01 -30.12
C GLU A 138 -5.46 55.87 -30.42
N GLY A 139 -6.23 55.87 -29.32
CA GLY A 139 -7.59 56.41 -29.20
C GLY A 139 -8.64 55.36 -28.82
N GLU A 140 -9.54 55.52 -27.86
CA GLU A 140 -9.89 56.60 -26.93
C GLU A 140 -10.86 55.98 -25.88
N GLU A 141 -11.04 56.69 -24.77
CA GLU A 141 -11.76 56.40 -23.52
C GLU A 141 -13.12 55.68 -23.56
N GLY A 142 -13.45 54.98 -22.46
CA GLY A 142 -14.79 54.40 -22.29
C GLY A 142 -15.14 53.80 -20.92
N LYS A 143 -14.92 54.53 -19.82
CA LYS A 143 -15.79 54.65 -18.63
C LYS A 143 -16.75 53.49 -18.29
N GLY A 144 -16.53 52.84 -17.13
CA GLY A 144 -17.65 52.54 -16.22
C GLY A 144 -17.65 51.24 -15.42
N LYS A 145 -17.60 51.43 -14.09
CA LYS A 145 -18.58 50.94 -13.09
C LYS A 145 -18.19 49.74 -12.20
N GLU A 146 -18.12 50.08 -10.91
CA GLU A 146 -18.02 49.26 -9.70
C GLU A 146 -19.08 48.15 -9.58
N ARG A 147 -18.73 47.10 -8.81
CA ARG A 147 -19.37 46.60 -7.57
C ARG A 147 -18.60 45.32 -7.15
N GLU A 148 -17.94 45.25 -5.98
CA GLU A 148 -18.49 44.91 -4.64
C GLU A 148 -19.44 43.68 -4.67
N ILE A 149 -19.43 42.67 -3.80
CA ILE A 149 -18.78 42.36 -2.50
C ILE A 149 -19.11 40.86 -2.21
N GLU A 150 -18.24 40.19 -1.45
CA GLU A 150 -18.40 39.08 -0.47
C GLU A 150 -19.50 38.00 -0.56
N ASN A 151 -19.12 36.73 -0.30
CA ASN A 151 -19.43 36.00 0.95
C ASN A 151 -18.83 34.58 0.95
N GLU A 152 -17.95 34.24 1.90
CA GLU A 152 -18.23 33.49 3.15
C GLU A 152 -18.70 32.04 2.86
N LYS A 153 -17.89 30.98 3.04
CA LYS A 153 -17.24 30.42 4.25
C LYS A 153 -18.24 30.01 5.34
N GLU A 154 -18.51 28.71 5.46
CA GLU A 154 -18.77 27.98 6.72
C GLU A 154 -18.69 26.48 6.39
N SER A 155 -17.68 25.73 6.86
CA SER A 155 -17.32 25.30 8.23
C SER A 155 -17.82 23.88 8.50
N SER A 156 -16.87 22.96 8.38
CA SER A 156 -16.87 21.67 9.07
C SER A 156 -16.60 21.89 10.55
N ASP A 157 -17.38 21.26 11.45
CA ASP A 157 -16.86 20.85 12.74
C ASP A 157 -17.63 19.64 13.29
N THR A 158 -16.89 18.56 13.53
CA THR A 158 -17.40 17.31 14.10
C THR A 158 -16.98 17.26 15.57
N THR A 159 -17.96 17.23 16.48
CA THR A 159 -17.71 17.03 17.92
C THR A 159 -18.16 15.63 18.31
N SER A 160 -17.22 14.72 18.57
CA SER A 160 -17.53 13.43 19.20
C SER A 160 -16.92 13.34 20.59
N LYS A 161 -17.83 13.26 21.57
CA LYS A 161 -17.63 13.38 23.01
C LYS A 161 -17.33 12.01 23.64
N LYS A 162 -16.21 11.96 24.38
CA LYS A 162 -15.77 10.88 25.29
C LYS A 162 -16.92 10.34 26.16
N ARG A 163 -17.03 9.01 26.28
CA ARG A 163 -17.59 8.32 27.46
C ARG A 163 -16.66 7.17 27.87
N ARG A 164 -16.21 7.21 29.13
CA ARG A 164 -15.50 6.13 29.83
C ARG A 164 -16.52 5.09 30.30
N PHE A 165 -16.12 3.83 30.35
CA PHE A 165 -16.88 2.73 30.93
C PHE A 165 -16.07 2.10 32.07
N ASP A 166 -16.80 1.67 33.09
CA ASP A 166 -16.42 1.40 34.48
C ASP A 166 -15.60 0.12 34.74
N ASP A 167 -14.81 0.17 35.83
CA ASP A 167 -14.10 -0.96 36.45
C ASP A 167 -15.06 -1.87 37.23
N ILE A 168 -14.98 -3.19 36.98
CA ILE A 168 -15.75 -4.23 37.67
C ILE A 168 -14.89 -4.88 38.77
N ASN A 169 -15.33 -4.62 40.01
CA ASN A 169 -15.44 -5.52 41.17
C ASN A 169 -14.40 -6.66 41.33
N THR A 170 -13.52 -6.51 42.32
CA THR A 170 -12.71 -7.56 42.96
C THR A 170 -13.27 -7.92 44.34
N GLY A 171 -13.44 -9.21 44.63
CA GLY A 171 -13.54 -9.70 46.00
C GLY A 171 -14.41 -10.94 46.17
N ALA A 172 -13.77 -12.11 46.17
CA ALA A 172 -14.30 -13.38 46.65
C ALA A 172 -13.82 -13.64 48.11
N ASP A 173 -14.34 -14.73 48.68
CA ASP A 173 -14.10 -15.35 50.00
C ASP A 173 -15.01 -14.86 51.16
N GLU A 174 -15.60 -15.70 52.01
CA GLU A 174 -15.21 -17.05 52.41
C GLU A 174 -16.46 -17.80 52.96
N ALA A 175 -16.59 -19.09 52.63
CA ALA A 175 -17.61 -19.99 53.16
C ALA A 175 -17.04 -20.76 54.35
N ALA A 176 -17.69 -20.68 55.51
CA ALA A 176 -17.39 -21.53 56.67
C ALA A 176 -18.24 -22.81 56.62
N SER A 177 -17.57 -23.96 56.66
CA SER A 177 -18.09 -25.25 57.13
C SER A 177 -16.95 -26.03 57.77
#